data_AF-A0A1I4ZDL7-F1
#
_entry.id   AF-A0A1I4ZDL7-F1
#
_cell.length_a   1.000
_cell.length_b   1.000
_cell.length_c   1.000
_cell.angle_alpha   90.00
_cell.angle_beta   90.00
_cell.angle_gamma   90.00
#
_symmetry.space_group_name_H-M   'P 1'
#
loop_
_entity.id
_entity.type
_entity.pdbx_description
1 polymer ?
#
loop_
_entity_poly.entity_id
_entity_poly.type
_entity_poly.pdbx_seq_one_letter_code
_entity_poly.pdbx_strand_id
1 'polypeptide(L)'
;MKSFQKLAKITLGLFLILPFVVLYSCSDDDNFTDVVPDFSEAIIRSFEVDGEFADIDHTSATISMTLPAGTDLSAIQVELQTPEGTSIEPASGSTIDFTQGPVIFKTQAQNGANREYTAMLAAYGEPKFLNFTIGENAGVIDHNDNTITVNIGSEDGDITSLAPNFIIPDGTSVDIASGVSRDFSRPVVYTIQSNDGFTAKEYTVTVNQIEGPKVNSFVIEETEGVIDNEENTIYLALPAGTDVSSLTPEISIPEGQSISPASGEEVDFTEPVEYTVTNTENIKKTYTVTVEAQDVEATFYAFLGEQDEIDALVDDDAKAAATWMRDNYGDDFKYLSFSEITAQNMAEVKVAMIYYLTPAEDLGYSATPDNVSTLLPTGLRPGGTRAQVLKNWVKSGGDMLIAGDATPLIFSLDRVPADFSAPRDPGNYVYSEFGCAGSTGCVDQGKPADDIWGLGMRPENNSEDRRSHPIFDGLSFQNDEFLALQNSATREVRLIWWQHFDGILDPGCCGQDAALVFEQTLSATKFGTLGHIGDAFGYGAVLWNRTDENIHDSFDDQISEDYKGSIFSIENTIVGYEWDSNGTQNDYQSNIETFTKNILDHLYNLED
;
A
#
# COMPACT_ATOMS: atom_id res chain seq x y z
N MET A 1 -50.14 21.81 -30.54
CA MET A 1 -50.32 21.00 -31.77
C MET A 1 -51.27 19.86 -31.44
N LYS A 2 -52.55 19.98 -31.81
CA LYS A 2 -53.28 19.11 -32.77
C LYS A 2 -53.05 17.59 -32.55
N SER A 3 -54.01 16.67 -32.44
CA SER A 3 -55.45 16.59 -32.12
C SER A 3 -56.02 15.30 -32.77
N PHE A 4 -57.04 14.69 -32.15
CA PHE A 4 -58.12 13.86 -32.77
C PHE A 4 -57.69 12.48 -33.36
N GLN A 5 -58.44 11.37 -33.22
CA GLN A 5 -59.87 11.09 -33.47
C GLN A 5 -60.28 9.79 -32.70
N LYS A 6 -61.31 9.78 -31.84
CA LYS A 6 -62.78 9.67 -32.03
C LYS A 6 -63.38 8.26 -31.87
N LEU A 7 -64.07 8.15 -30.73
CA LEU A 7 -65.25 7.40 -30.31
C LEU A 7 -66.38 7.18 -31.36
N ALA A 8 -67.03 6.00 -31.33
CA ALA A 8 -68.46 5.69 -31.64
C ALA A 8 -68.61 4.18 -31.98
N LYS A 9 -69.61 3.37 -31.62
CA LYS A 9 -70.96 3.54 -31.04
C LYS A 9 -71.47 2.15 -30.58
N ILE A 10 -72.23 2.14 -29.49
CA ILE A 10 -73.13 1.09 -28.98
C ILE A 10 -74.27 0.85 -29.99
N THR A 11 -74.85 -0.36 -30.12
CA THR A 11 -76.29 -0.66 -29.88
C THR A 11 -76.62 -2.17 -29.99
N LEU A 12 -77.42 -2.60 -29.01
CA LEU A 12 -78.10 -3.84 -28.69
C LEU A 12 -78.97 -4.44 -29.83
N GLY A 13 -79.07 -5.78 -29.90
CA GLY A 13 -80.05 -6.50 -30.71
C GLY A 13 -80.25 -7.94 -30.21
N LEU A 14 -81.30 -8.15 -29.42
CA LEU A 14 -81.79 -9.43 -28.90
C LEU A 14 -82.97 -9.87 -29.78
N PHE A 15 -83.02 -11.13 -30.27
CA PHE A 15 -84.18 -12.05 -30.16
C PHE A 15 -84.17 -13.28 -31.12
N LEU A 16 -84.59 -14.44 -30.55
CA LEU A 16 -85.33 -15.59 -31.16
C LEU A 16 -84.51 -16.48 -32.14
N ILE A 17 -84.44 -17.82 -32.07
CA ILE A 17 -85.42 -18.90 -31.80
C ILE A 17 -84.67 -20.22 -31.48
N LEU A 18 -85.14 -21.03 -30.52
CA LEU A 18 -84.87 -22.48 -30.38
C LEU A 18 -86.09 -23.25 -30.96
N PRO A 19 -85.98 -24.45 -31.59
CA PRO A 19 -86.10 -25.71 -30.83
C PRO A 19 -85.44 -27.00 -31.40
N PHE A 20 -84.90 -27.84 -30.48
CA PHE A 20 -85.17 -29.28 -30.24
C PHE A 20 -85.03 -30.39 -31.34
N VAL A 21 -84.44 -31.55 -30.92
CA VAL A 21 -84.55 -32.98 -31.41
C VAL A 21 -83.49 -33.47 -32.42
N VAL A 22 -82.80 -34.63 -32.37
CA VAL A 22 -82.60 -35.79 -31.45
C VAL A 22 -81.37 -36.62 -31.96
N LEU A 23 -80.62 -37.22 -31.01
CA LEU A 23 -79.80 -38.45 -31.00
C LEU A 23 -79.21 -39.05 -32.30
N TYR A 24 -77.91 -39.40 -32.26
CA TYR A 24 -77.41 -40.77 -32.50
C TYR A 24 -75.98 -40.97 -31.96
N SER A 25 -75.79 -42.08 -31.24
CA SER A 25 -74.53 -42.71 -30.78
C SER A 25 -73.68 -43.20 -31.97
N CYS A 26 -72.46 -43.73 -31.90
CA CYS A 26 -71.45 -44.11 -30.89
C CYS A 26 -70.18 -44.35 -31.74
N SER A 27 -68.99 -44.14 -31.20
CA SER A 27 -67.94 -45.17 -31.28
C SER A 27 -66.92 -44.93 -30.20
N ASP A 28 -66.66 -46.00 -29.45
CA ASP A 28 -65.62 -46.15 -28.45
C ASP A 28 -64.29 -45.54 -28.89
N ASP A 29 -63.61 -44.82 -27.99
CA ASP A 29 -62.16 -44.93 -27.92
C ASP A 29 -61.67 -44.71 -26.48
N ASP A 30 -61.07 -45.78 -26.00
CA ASP A 30 -60.12 -45.94 -24.90
C ASP A 30 -60.53 -45.49 -23.49
N ASN A 31 -61.11 -46.45 -22.76
CA ASN A 31 -60.76 -46.66 -21.36
C ASN A 31 -59.23 -46.71 -21.24
N PHE A 32 -58.61 -45.57 -20.91
CA PHE A 32 -57.43 -45.63 -20.06
C PHE A 32 -57.92 -46.18 -18.71
N THR A 33 -57.94 -47.50 -18.57
CA THR A 33 -57.57 -48.07 -17.28
C THR A 33 -56.10 -47.74 -17.09
N ASP A 34 -55.82 -46.48 -16.78
CA ASP A 34 -54.55 -46.11 -16.18
C ASP A 34 -54.60 -46.77 -14.81
N VAL A 35 -54.19 -48.04 -14.77
CA VAL A 35 -53.88 -48.74 -13.54
C VAL A 35 -52.60 -48.06 -13.07
N VAL A 36 -52.74 -46.85 -12.54
CA VAL A 36 -51.67 -46.22 -11.77
C VAL A 36 -51.43 -47.20 -10.64
N PRO A 37 -50.27 -47.87 -10.59
CA PRO A 37 -50.00 -48.82 -9.53
C PRO A 37 -50.14 -48.07 -8.20
N ASP A 38 -50.93 -48.62 -7.28
CA ASP A 38 -51.01 -48.07 -5.93
C ASP A 38 -49.68 -48.34 -5.22
N PHE A 39 -48.78 -47.36 -5.30
CA PHE A 39 -47.47 -47.42 -4.70
C PHE A 39 -47.49 -47.19 -3.18
N SER A 40 -48.66 -46.92 -2.56
CA SER A 40 -48.73 -46.66 -1.11
C SER A 40 -48.27 -47.84 -0.26
N GLU A 41 -48.39 -49.06 -0.79
CA GLU A 41 -47.89 -50.29 -0.18
C GLU A 41 -46.43 -50.61 -0.58
N ALA A 42 -45.86 -49.95 -1.59
CA ALA A 42 -44.50 -50.16 -2.09
C ALA A 42 -43.59 -48.96 -1.79
N ILE A 43 -43.64 -48.44 -0.56
CA ILE A 43 -42.79 -47.30 -0.11
C ILE A 43 -41.78 -47.69 0.96
N ILE A 44 -40.71 -46.89 1.09
CA ILE A 44 -39.78 -46.92 2.22
C ILE A 44 -40.26 -45.87 3.23
N ARG A 45 -40.78 -46.27 4.38
CA ARG A 45 -41.33 -45.38 5.42
C ARG A 45 -40.25 -44.64 6.20
N SER A 46 -39.11 -45.27 6.42
CA SER A 46 -37.95 -44.66 7.05
C SER A 46 -36.67 -45.27 6.49
N PHE A 47 -35.63 -44.47 6.48
CA PHE A 47 -34.27 -44.87 6.13
C PHE A 47 -33.36 -44.23 7.17
N GLU A 48 -32.59 -45.04 7.88
CA GLU A 48 -31.82 -44.64 9.06
C GLU A 48 -30.38 -45.13 8.94
N VAL A 49 -29.44 -44.26 9.29
CA VAL A 49 -28.01 -44.56 9.41
C VAL A 49 -27.53 -43.98 10.72
N ASP A 50 -26.86 -44.79 11.54
CA ASP A 50 -26.29 -44.40 12.83
C ASP A 50 -27.27 -43.67 13.80
N GLY A 51 -28.57 -43.99 13.73
CA GLY A 51 -29.59 -43.37 14.58
C GLY A 51 -30.28 -42.14 13.99
N GLU A 52 -29.85 -41.67 12.83
CA GLU A 52 -30.37 -40.46 12.17
C GLU A 52 -31.20 -40.83 10.93
N PHE A 53 -32.33 -40.16 10.74
CA PHE A 53 -33.24 -40.41 9.63
C PHE A 53 -32.85 -39.59 8.39
N ALA A 54 -32.80 -40.26 7.23
CA ALA A 54 -32.66 -39.64 5.93
C ALA A 54 -33.95 -38.95 5.47
N ASP A 55 -33.82 -37.96 4.59
CA ASP A 55 -34.96 -37.35 3.92
C ASP A 55 -35.45 -38.25 2.79
N ILE A 56 -36.78 -38.44 2.70
CA ILE A 56 -37.40 -39.33 1.71
C ILE A 56 -38.43 -38.54 0.91
N ASP A 57 -38.16 -38.36 -0.38
CA ASP A 57 -39.12 -37.79 -1.32
C ASP A 57 -39.87 -38.92 -2.03
N HIS A 58 -41.09 -39.17 -1.57
CA HIS A 58 -42.01 -40.12 -2.18
C HIS A 58 -42.60 -39.68 -3.52
N THR A 59 -42.36 -38.47 -4.01
CA THR A 59 -42.74 -38.05 -5.36
C THR A 59 -41.66 -38.46 -6.35
N SER A 60 -40.41 -38.13 -6.06
CA SER A 60 -39.26 -38.47 -6.92
C SER A 60 -38.66 -39.86 -6.66
N ALA A 61 -39.10 -40.55 -5.60
CA ALA A 61 -38.52 -41.80 -5.09
C ALA A 61 -37.01 -41.66 -4.78
N THR A 62 -36.63 -40.56 -4.13
CA THR A 62 -35.25 -40.34 -3.72
C THR A 62 -35.12 -40.39 -2.20
N ILE A 63 -33.96 -40.83 -1.74
CA ILE A 63 -33.56 -40.80 -0.33
C ILE A 63 -32.25 -40.04 -0.27
N SER A 64 -32.15 -39.02 0.57
CA SER A 64 -30.94 -38.21 0.69
C SER A 64 -30.53 -38.03 2.15
N MET A 65 -29.23 -38.12 2.40
CA MET A 65 -28.65 -37.93 3.73
C MET A 65 -27.22 -37.40 3.62
N THR A 66 -26.91 -36.38 4.42
CA THR A 66 -25.53 -35.92 4.61
C THR A 66 -25.04 -36.41 5.97
N LEU A 67 -24.03 -37.27 5.94
CA LEU A 67 -23.32 -37.82 7.08
C LEU A 67 -22.21 -36.87 7.55
N PRO A 68 -21.72 -37.02 8.79
CA PRO A 68 -20.54 -36.28 9.25
C PRO A 68 -19.37 -36.41 8.28
N ALA A 69 -18.66 -35.31 8.07
CA ALA A 69 -17.50 -35.28 7.19
C ALA A 69 -16.45 -36.33 7.60
N GLY A 70 -15.81 -36.96 6.60
CA GLY A 70 -14.83 -38.03 6.84
C GLY A 70 -15.45 -39.40 7.14
N THR A 71 -16.78 -39.53 7.18
CA THR A 71 -17.44 -40.85 7.29
C THR A 71 -17.04 -41.73 6.10
N ASP A 72 -16.62 -42.97 6.38
CA ASP A 72 -16.29 -43.95 5.36
C ASP A 72 -17.56 -44.48 4.69
N LEU A 73 -17.82 -44.01 3.47
CA LEU A 73 -19.00 -44.41 2.68
C LEU A 73 -18.90 -45.84 2.11
N SER A 74 -17.79 -46.56 2.28
CA SER A 74 -17.61 -47.90 1.70
C SER A 74 -18.38 -49.00 2.44
N ALA A 75 -18.83 -48.73 3.67
CA ALA A 75 -19.47 -49.72 4.52
C ALA A 75 -20.53 -49.11 5.46
N ILE A 76 -21.60 -48.54 4.90
CA ILE A 76 -22.69 -47.94 5.67
C ILE A 76 -23.75 -48.98 6.01
N GLN A 77 -24.02 -49.21 7.29
CA GLN A 77 -25.17 -50.01 7.72
C GLN A 77 -26.46 -49.17 7.63
N VAL A 78 -27.47 -49.68 6.93
CA VAL A 78 -28.75 -48.99 6.74
C VAL A 78 -29.90 -49.75 7.42
N GLU A 79 -30.71 -49.05 8.21
CA GLU A 79 -31.95 -49.59 8.78
C GLU A 79 -33.17 -48.95 8.12
N LEU A 80 -34.16 -49.76 7.76
CA LEU A 80 -35.26 -49.38 6.87
C LEU A 80 -36.57 -49.93 7.40
N GLN A 81 -37.66 -49.17 7.23
CA GLN A 81 -39.01 -49.67 7.49
C GLN A 81 -39.86 -49.60 6.22
N THR A 82 -40.62 -50.66 5.94
CA THR A 82 -41.58 -50.74 4.82
C THR A 82 -42.97 -51.14 5.35
N PRO A 83 -44.05 -50.95 4.56
CA PRO A 83 -45.36 -51.52 4.87
C PRO A 83 -45.33 -53.05 5.07
N GLU A 84 -46.22 -53.57 5.91
CA GLU A 84 -46.26 -55.00 6.26
C GLU A 84 -46.40 -55.88 5.00
N GLY A 85 -45.56 -56.91 4.90
CA GLY A 85 -45.57 -57.83 3.76
C GLY A 85 -44.83 -57.34 2.51
N THR A 86 -44.18 -56.17 2.56
CA THR A 86 -43.36 -55.63 1.46
C THR A 86 -41.93 -56.12 1.56
N SER A 87 -41.40 -56.77 0.52
CA SER A 87 -39.99 -57.12 0.44
C SER A 87 -39.15 -55.93 -0.07
N ILE A 88 -37.91 -55.79 0.42
CA ILE A 88 -36.97 -54.75 0.02
C ILE A 88 -35.58 -55.34 -0.27
N GLU A 89 -34.94 -54.87 -1.34
CA GLU A 89 -33.58 -55.23 -1.74
C GLU A 89 -32.78 -53.98 -2.13
N PRO A 90 -31.62 -53.67 -1.49
CA PRO A 90 -31.03 -54.36 -0.35
C PRO A 90 -31.93 -54.40 0.90
N ALA A 91 -31.77 -55.43 1.74
CA ALA A 91 -32.60 -55.62 2.94
C ALA A 91 -32.22 -54.64 4.07
N SER A 92 -33.15 -54.35 4.99
CA SER A 92 -32.83 -53.64 6.24
C SER A 92 -31.72 -54.35 7.00
N GLY A 93 -30.80 -53.58 7.59
CA GLY A 93 -29.62 -54.07 8.30
C GLY A 93 -28.45 -54.44 7.40
N SER A 94 -28.55 -54.23 6.08
CA SER A 94 -27.44 -54.48 5.16
C SER A 94 -26.35 -53.41 5.28
N THR A 95 -25.09 -53.81 5.07
CA THR A 95 -23.97 -52.88 4.88
C THR A 95 -23.80 -52.59 3.39
N ILE A 96 -23.80 -51.32 3.03
CA ILE A 96 -23.87 -50.82 1.65
C ILE A 96 -22.69 -49.88 1.36
N ASP A 97 -22.09 -50.03 0.18
CA ASP A 97 -21.04 -49.13 -0.33
C ASP A 97 -21.68 -48.02 -1.18
N PHE A 98 -21.55 -46.77 -0.72
CA PHE A 98 -22.02 -45.56 -1.41
C PHE A 98 -20.89 -44.81 -2.14
N THR A 99 -19.65 -45.32 -2.16
CA THR A 99 -18.50 -44.64 -2.78
C THR A 99 -18.61 -44.53 -4.30
N GLN A 100 -19.40 -45.39 -4.94
CA GLN A 100 -19.60 -45.41 -6.39
C GLN A 100 -20.83 -44.60 -6.85
N GLY A 101 -21.47 -43.87 -5.94
CA GLY A 101 -22.65 -43.06 -6.21
C GLY A 101 -23.95 -43.67 -5.65
N PRO A 102 -25.12 -43.23 -6.16
CA PRO A 102 -26.40 -43.63 -5.60
C PRO A 102 -26.69 -45.13 -5.68
N VAL A 103 -27.32 -45.67 -4.65
CA VAL A 103 -27.70 -47.09 -4.56
C VAL A 103 -29.22 -47.22 -4.70
N ILE A 104 -29.66 -48.19 -5.51
CA ILE A 104 -31.08 -48.41 -5.77
C ILE A 104 -31.65 -49.43 -4.78
N PHE A 105 -32.69 -49.04 -4.05
CA PHE A 105 -33.50 -49.91 -3.20
C PHE A 105 -34.82 -50.25 -3.89
N LYS A 106 -35.08 -51.54 -4.10
CA LYS A 106 -36.29 -52.03 -4.78
C LYS A 106 -37.26 -52.57 -3.76
N THR A 107 -38.46 -52.01 -3.73
CA THR A 107 -39.58 -52.51 -2.94
C THR A 107 -40.52 -53.33 -3.83
N GLN A 108 -41.09 -54.39 -3.28
CA GLN A 108 -42.13 -55.19 -3.91
C GLN A 108 -43.22 -55.48 -2.88
N ALA A 109 -44.40 -54.90 -3.10
CA ALA A 109 -45.57 -55.08 -2.25
C ALA A 109 -46.35 -56.35 -2.62
N GLN A 110 -47.18 -56.85 -1.70
CA GLN A 110 -48.00 -58.07 -1.92
C GLN A 110 -49.03 -57.92 -3.05
N ASN A 111 -49.45 -56.69 -3.33
CA ASN A 111 -50.36 -56.37 -4.44
C ASN A 111 -49.66 -56.40 -5.82
N GLY A 112 -48.35 -56.67 -5.86
CA GLY A 112 -47.54 -56.72 -7.08
C GLY A 112 -46.94 -55.37 -7.50
N ALA A 113 -47.22 -54.28 -6.79
CA ALA A 113 -46.59 -52.98 -7.05
C ALA A 113 -45.10 -53.03 -6.69
N ASN A 114 -44.26 -52.47 -7.56
CA ASN A 114 -42.81 -52.39 -7.34
C ASN A 114 -42.35 -50.95 -7.47
N ARG A 115 -41.47 -50.51 -6.58
CA ARG A 115 -40.92 -49.16 -6.62
C ARG A 115 -39.43 -49.16 -6.34
N GLU A 116 -38.68 -48.45 -7.17
CA GLU A 116 -37.24 -48.24 -6.99
C GLU A 116 -37.01 -46.88 -6.34
N TYR A 117 -36.28 -46.87 -5.22
CA TYR A 117 -35.79 -45.66 -4.57
C TYR A 117 -34.30 -45.49 -4.83
N THR A 118 -33.90 -44.28 -5.22
CA THR A 118 -32.50 -43.93 -5.40
C THR A 118 -31.98 -43.28 -4.13
N ALA A 119 -31.13 -43.99 -3.37
CA ALA A 119 -30.52 -43.49 -2.14
C ALA A 119 -29.16 -42.86 -2.42
N MET A 120 -28.98 -41.62 -1.99
CA MET A 120 -27.76 -40.84 -2.13
C MET A 120 -27.29 -40.39 -0.75
N LEU A 121 -26.19 -40.97 -0.29
CA LEU A 121 -25.52 -40.59 0.94
C LEU A 121 -24.23 -39.87 0.58
N ALA A 122 -23.93 -38.81 1.31
CA ALA A 122 -22.69 -38.05 1.16
C ALA A 122 -22.12 -37.67 2.52
N ALA A 123 -20.81 -37.43 2.61
CA ALA A 123 -20.13 -37.01 3.84
C ALA A 123 -19.35 -35.73 3.56
N TYR A 124 -19.94 -34.58 3.91
CA TYR A 124 -19.41 -33.26 3.55
C TYR A 124 -18.91 -32.47 4.77
N GLY A 125 -17.74 -31.84 4.63
CA GLY A 125 -17.16 -30.93 5.62
C GLY A 125 -17.94 -29.63 5.71
N GLU A 126 -18.35 -29.21 6.91
CA GLU A 126 -18.87 -27.85 7.09
C GLU A 126 -17.70 -26.85 7.04
N PRO A 127 -17.69 -25.88 6.10
CA PRO A 127 -16.60 -24.91 6.03
C PRO A 127 -16.61 -23.96 7.23
N LYS A 128 -15.68 -24.13 8.16
CA LYS A 128 -15.48 -23.25 9.33
C LYS A 128 -14.11 -23.47 9.96
N PHE A 129 -13.64 -22.49 10.71
CA PHE A 129 -12.51 -22.67 11.63
C PHE A 129 -12.99 -23.32 12.93
N LEU A 130 -12.24 -24.28 13.46
CA LEU A 130 -12.45 -24.84 14.80
C LEU A 130 -11.66 -24.08 15.86
N ASN A 131 -10.51 -23.55 15.48
CA ASN A 131 -9.73 -22.58 16.25
C ASN A 131 -8.92 -21.70 15.28
N PHE A 132 -8.35 -20.63 15.81
CA PHE A 132 -7.41 -19.77 15.10
C PHE A 132 -6.51 -19.10 16.14
N THR A 133 -5.20 -19.10 15.91
CA THR A 133 -4.20 -18.55 16.84
C THR A 133 -3.08 -17.87 16.08
N ILE A 134 -2.47 -16.85 16.68
CA ILE A 134 -1.20 -16.26 16.23
C ILE A 134 -0.27 -16.27 17.43
N GLY A 135 0.85 -16.99 17.34
CA GLY A 135 1.68 -17.25 18.52
C GLY A 135 0.86 -17.94 19.62
N GLU A 136 0.85 -17.36 20.82
CA GLU A 136 0.03 -17.82 21.95
C GLU A 136 -1.37 -17.18 22.00
N ASN A 137 -1.64 -16.19 21.14
CA ASN A 137 -2.88 -15.41 21.16
C ASN A 137 -4.01 -16.12 20.42
N ALA A 138 -5.10 -16.38 21.12
CA ALA A 138 -6.30 -17.01 20.55
C ALA A 138 -7.18 -15.99 19.84
N GLY A 139 -7.62 -16.33 18.63
CA GLY A 139 -8.61 -15.58 17.87
C GLY A 139 -10.03 -15.81 18.37
N VAL A 140 -10.82 -14.75 18.42
CA VAL A 140 -12.26 -14.79 18.65
C VAL A 140 -12.94 -15.04 17.30
N ILE A 141 -13.55 -16.21 17.12
CA ILE A 141 -14.23 -16.59 15.89
C ILE A 141 -15.73 -16.29 16.02
N ASP A 142 -16.26 -15.46 15.12
CA ASP A 142 -17.69 -15.25 14.96
C ASP A 142 -18.19 -15.94 13.68
N HIS A 143 -18.93 -17.04 13.84
CA HIS A 143 -19.48 -17.81 12.73
C HIS A 143 -20.73 -17.18 12.08
N ASN A 144 -21.38 -16.21 12.71
CA ASN A 144 -22.53 -15.52 12.13
C ASN A 144 -22.06 -14.44 11.15
N ASP A 145 -21.03 -13.69 11.55
CA ASP A 145 -20.46 -12.61 10.75
C ASP A 145 -19.27 -13.08 9.89
N ASN A 146 -18.82 -14.32 10.08
CA ASN A 146 -17.62 -14.91 9.49
C ASN A 146 -16.39 -14.03 9.68
N THR A 147 -16.16 -13.57 10.91
CA THR A 147 -14.98 -12.78 11.27
C THR A 147 -14.12 -13.51 12.29
N ILE A 148 -12.84 -13.20 12.29
CA ILE A 148 -11.90 -13.64 13.32
C ILE A 148 -11.12 -12.42 13.78
N THR A 149 -11.16 -12.11 15.07
CA THR A 149 -10.34 -11.03 15.65
C THR A 149 -9.28 -11.63 16.56
N VAL A 150 -8.02 -11.31 16.31
CA VAL A 150 -6.89 -11.68 17.17
C VAL A 150 -6.29 -10.41 17.75
N ASN A 151 -6.16 -10.33 19.07
CA ASN A 151 -5.39 -9.25 19.70
C ASN A 151 -4.02 -9.81 20.08
N ILE A 152 -2.95 -9.11 19.72
CA ILE A 152 -1.57 -9.48 20.05
C ILE A 152 -0.88 -8.34 20.80
N GLY A 153 0.09 -8.68 21.64
CA GLY A 153 0.92 -7.73 22.37
C GLY A 153 1.90 -7.00 21.46
N SER A 154 2.46 -5.90 21.99
CA SER A 154 3.42 -5.06 21.27
C SER A 154 4.74 -5.77 20.92
N GLU A 155 5.06 -6.87 21.60
CA GLU A 155 6.28 -7.67 21.37
C GLU A 155 6.00 -9.05 20.72
N ASP A 156 4.76 -9.32 20.31
CA ASP A 156 4.34 -10.64 19.78
C ASP A 156 4.68 -10.87 18.29
N GLY A 157 5.61 -10.09 17.75
CA GLY A 157 6.10 -10.19 16.38
C GLY A 157 5.64 -9.05 15.47
N ASP A 158 6.14 -9.07 14.24
CA ASP A 158 5.85 -8.09 13.19
C ASP A 158 4.53 -8.44 12.50
N ILE A 159 3.53 -7.53 12.58
CA ILE A 159 2.20 -7.72 12.00
C ILE A 159 2.21 -7.92 10.49
N THR A 160 3.27 -7.49 9.81
CA THR A 160 3.44 -7.69 8.36
C THR A 160 3.89 -9.12 8.00
N SER A 161 4.22 -9.94 9.00
CA SER A 161 4.70 -11.31 8.80
C SER A 161 4.35 -12.24 9.97
N LEU A 162 3.06 -12.46 10.19
CA LEU A 162 2.56 -13.39 11.21
C LEU A 162 2.13 -14.72 10.58
N ALA A 163 2.51 -15.83 11.23
CA ALA A 163 2.14 -17.18 10.82
C ALA A 163 1.02 -17.73 11.72
N PRO A 164 -0.26 -17.68 11.31
CA PRO A 164 -1.37 -18.19 12.10
C PRO A 164 -1.39 -19.72 12.13
N ASN A 165 -1.79 -20.29 13.27
CA ASN A 165 -2.07 -21.71 13.43
C ASN A 165 -3.56 -21.93 13.66
N PHE A 166 -4.15 -22.86 12.92
CA PHE A 166 -5.58 -23.16 13.01
C PHE A 166 -5.90 -24.61 12.64
N ILE A 167 -7.11 -25.03 13.02
CA ILE A 167 -7.69 -26.34 12.73
C ILE A 167 -9.01 -26.11 12.00
N ILE A 168 -9.23 -26.88 10.94
CA ILE A 168 -10.50 -26.95 10.20
C ILE A 168 -11.07 -28.38 10.28
N PRO A 169 -12.39 -28.58 10.10
CA PRO A 169 -13.00 -29.91 10.09
C PRO A 169 -12.46 -30.80 8.96
N ASP A 170 -12.51 -32.12 9.19
CA ASP A 170 -12.28 -33.09 8.12
C ASP A 170 -13.23 -32.86 6.94
N GLY A 171 -12.82 -33.24 5.72
CA GLY A 171 -13.59 -32.99 4.51
C GLY A 171 -13.65 -31.51 4.11
N THR A 172 -12.84 -30.64 4.70
CA THR A 172 -12.66 -29.25 4.23
C THR A 172 -11.22 -28.99 3.80
N SER A 173 -11.02 -27.92 3.03
CA SER A 173 -9.72 -27.40 2.65
C SER A 173 -9.72 -25.88 2.79
N VAL A 174 -8.54 -25.28 2.89
CA VAL A 174 -8.37 -23.83 2.99
C VAL A 174 -7.39 -23.34 1.93
N ASP A 175 -7.62 -22.16 1.39
CA ASP A 175 -6.77 -21.51 0.38
C ASP A 175 -5.36 -21.16 0.90
N ILE A 176 -5.26 -20.73 2.17
CA ILE A 176 -4.00 -20.41 2.84
C ILE A 176 -3.77 -21.46 3.92
N ALA A 177 -2.67 -22.21 3.83
CA ALA A 177 -2.36 -23.27 4.79
C ALA A 177 -1.93 -22.72 6.18
N SER A 178 -2.22 -23.49 7.23
CA SER A 178 -1.79 -23.18 8.61
C SER A 178 -0.27 -23.10 8.69
N GLY A 179 0.23 -22.11 9.43
CA GLY A 179 1.67 -21.83 9.63
C GLY A 179 2.33 -21.03 8.49
N VAL A 180 1.58 -20.62 7.46
CA VAL A 180 2.11 -19.76 6.39
C VAL A 180 2.03 -18.29 6.82
N SER A 181 3.16 -17.58 6.73
CA SER A 181 3.22 -16.15 7.09
C SER A 181 2.36 -15.28 6.17
N ARG A 182 1.72 -14.27 6.76
CA ARG A 182 0.86 -13.28 6.10
C ARG A 182 1.02 -11.90 6.74
N ASP A 183 0.80 -10.89 5.91
CA ASP A 183 0.68 -9.50 6.33
C ASP A 183 -0.74 -9.24 6.82
N PHE A 184 -0.87 -8.85 8.09
CA PHE A 184 -2.13 -8.48 8.75
C PHE A 184 -2.21 -6.98 9.06
N SER A 185 -1.37 -6.15 8.42
CA SER A 185 -1.56 -4.68 8.41
C SER A 185 -2.96 -4.28 7.93
N ARG A 186 -3.63 -5.17 7.19
CA ARG A 186 -5.03 -5.08 6.77
C ARG A 186 -5.74 -6.42 7.01
N PRO A 187 -7.08 -6.45 7.05
CA PRO A 187 -7.81 -7.71 7.20
C PRO A 187 -7.51 -8.69 6.06
N VAL A 188 -7.25 -9.95 6.41
CA VAL A 188 -6.95 -11.03 5.46
C VAL A 188 -8.13 -11.98 5.35
N VAL A 189 -8.53 -12.33 4.13
CA VAL A 189 -9.62 -13.28 3.90
C VAL A 189 -9.07 -14.69 3.73
N TYR A 190 -9.67 -15.65 4.43
CA TYR A 190 -9.42 -17.08 4.29
C TYR A 190 -10.67 -17.77 3.73
N THR A 191 -10.50 -18.55 2.69
CA THR A 191 -11.59 -19.32 2.07
C THR A 191 -11.49 -20.77 2.48
N ILE A 192 -12.49 -21.26 3.23
CA ILE A 192 -12.63 -22.68 3.54
C ILE A 192 -13.63 -23.28 2.55
N GLN A 193 -13.25 -24.37 1.89
CA GLN A 193 -14.07 -25.09 0.92
C GLN A 193 -14.39 -26.50 1.42
N SER A 194 -15.66 -26.90 1.29
CA SER A 194 -16.13 -28.26 1.52
C SER A 194 -15.69 -29.18 0.38
N ASN A 195 -15.48 -30.46 0.69
CA ASN A 195 -15.24 -31.52 -0.30
C ASN A 195 -16.44 -31.84 -1.20
N ASP A 196 -17.59 -31.17 -1.04
CA ASP A 196 -18.68 -31.20 -2.02
C ASP A 196 -18.36 -30.47 -3.33
N GLY A 197 -17.33 -29.60 -3.33
CA GLY A 197 -16.89 -28.81 -4.49
C GLY A 197 -17.73 -27.56 -4.78
N PHE A 198 -18.75 -27.24 -3.97
CA PHE A 198 -19.67 -26.13 -4.18
C PHE A 198 -19.82 -25.21 -2.98
N THR A 199 -19.72 -25.73 -1.75
CA THR A 199 -19.90 -24.97 -0.52
C THR A 199 -18.57 -24.41 -0.04
N ALA A 200 -18.51 -23.10 0.15
CA ALA A 200 -17.37 -22.42 0.76
C ALA A 200 -17.85 -21.34 1.74
N LYS A 201 -17.01 -21.03 2.73
CA LYS A 201 -17.16 -19.85 3.59
C LYS A 201 -15.85 -19.07 3.60
N GLU A 202 -15.97 -17.76 3.44
CA GLU A 202 -14.88 -16.81 3.61
C GLU A 202 -14.91 -16.28 5.04
N TYR A 203 -13.77 -16.23 5.72
CA TYR A 203 -13.61 -15.55 7.00
C TYR A 203 -12.66 -14.37 6.85
N THR A 204 -13.07 -13.21 7.35
CA THR A 204 -12.20 -12.03 7.43
C THR A 204 -11.47 -12.02 8.78
N VAL A 205 -10.15 -12.18 8.72
CA VAL A 205 -9.27 -12.16 9.89
C VAL A 205 -8.70 -10.76 10.08
N THR A 206 -8.93 -10.17 11.24
CA THR A 206 -8.37 -8.88 11.67
C THR A 206 -7.44 -9.11 12.85
N VAL A 207 -6.24 -8.53 12.82
CA VAL A 207 -5.29 -8.58 13.92
C VAL A 207 -5.12 -7.17 14.47
N ASN A 208 -5.34 -7.00 15.77
CA ASN A 208 -5.06 -5.74 16.46
C ASN A 208 -3.82 -5.94 17.33
N GLN A 209 -2.76 -5.20 17.04
CA GLN A 209 -1.56 -5.20 17.86
C GLN A 209 -1.59 -4.01 18.83
N ILE A 210 -1.27 -4.26 20.10
CA ILE A 210 -1.05 -3.18 21.06
C ILE A 210 0.19 -2.40 20.60
N GLU A 211 0.10 -1.08 20.60
CA GLU A 211 1.22 -0.24 20.20
C GLU A 211 2.34 -0.27 21.26
N GLY A 212 3.57 -0.51 20.80
CA GLY A 212 4.75 -0.46 21.66
C GLY A 212 5.00 0.94 22.24
N PRO A 213 5.74 1.05 23.35
CA PRO A 213 6.12 2.35 23.89
C PRO A 213 6.91 3.16 22.86
N LYS A 214 6.48 4.39 22.55
CA LYS A 214 7.23 5.32 21.69
C LYS A 214 6.94 6.79 21.99
N VAL A 215 7.80 7.67 21.48
CA VAL A 215 7.56 9.12 21.45
C VAL A 215 7.16 9.52 20.03
N ASN A 216 6.06 10.25 19.90
CA ASN A 216 5.56 10.75 18.61
C ASN A 216 6.12 12.13 18.29
N SER A 217 6.14 13.04 19.27
CA SER A 217 6.74 14.37 19.15
C SER A 217 7.32 14.81 20.49
N PHE A 218 8.33 15.65 20.43
CA PHE A 218 8.98 16.26 21.58
C PHE A 218 9.37 17.68 21.18
N VAL A 219 8.66 18.67 21.70
CA VAL A 219 8.81 20.07 21.30
C VAL A 219 9.23 20.88 22.51
N ILE A 220 10.20 21.77 22.34
CA ILE A 220 10.51 22.81 23.32
C ILE A 220 10.33 24.15 22.61
N GLU A 221 9.45 24.99 23.16
CA GLU A 221 9.04 26.26 22.54
C GLU A 221 8.48 26.04 21.12
N GLU A 222 9.22 26.41 20.07
CA GLU A 222 8.84 26.22 18.66
C GLU A 222 9.80 25.27 17.91
N THR A 223 10.72 24.63 18.63
CA THR A 223 11.71 23.71 18.08
C THR A 223 11.24 22.27 18.26
N GLU A 224 11.03 21.57 17.14
CA GLU A 224 10.78 20.13 17.17
C GLU A 224 12.07 19.34 17.41
N GLY A 225 11.97 18.35 18.28
CA GLY A 225 13.03 17.39 18.54
C GLY A 225 13.17 16.35 17.46
N VAL A 226 14.41 16.02 17.18
CA VAL A 226 14.74 14.86 16.38
C VAL A 226 14.63 13.60 17.21
N ILE A 227 13.60 12.79 16.94
CA ILE A 227 13.33 11.55 17.66
C ILE A 227 13.85 10.36 16.86
N ASP A 228 14.67 9.54 17.50
CA ASP A 228 15.04 8.20 17.03
C ASP A 228 14.40 7.16 17.95
N ASN A 229 13.36 6.49 17.44
CA ASN A 229 12.66 5.43 18.16
C ASN A 229 13.41 4.08 18.10
N GLU A 230 14.39 3.89 17.24
CA GLU A 230 15.19 2.67 17.18
C GLU A 230 16.33 2.73 18.21
N GLU A 231 17.09 3.84 18.21
CA GLU A 231 18.20 4.08 19.14
C GLU A 231 17.73 4.63 20.50
N ASN A 232 16.47 5.02 20.62
CA ASN A 232 15.89 5.65 21.81
C ASN A 232 16.61 6.95 22.19
N THR A 233 16.76 7.85 21.23
CA THR A 233 17.37 9.16 21.48
C THR A 233 16.46 10.28 21.01
N ILE A 234 16.53 11.42 21.67
CA ILE A 234 15.88 12.66 21.24
C ILE A 234 16.90 13.77 21.32
N TYR A 235 17.00 14.59 20.28
CA TYR A 235 17.91 15.73 20.26
C TYR A 235 17.18 17.01 19.84
N LEU A 236 17.42 18.10 20.56
CA LEU A 236 17.00 19.45 20.16
C LEU A 236 18.20 20.40 20.11
N ALA A 237 18.30 21.14 19.01
CA ALA A 237 19.14 22.34 18.91
C ALA A 237 18.26 23.57 19.10
N LEU A 238 18.41 24.26 20.22
CA LEU A 238 17.70 25.50 20.51
C LEU A 238 18.48 26.72 20.01
N PRO A 239 17.79 27.85 19.77
CA PRO A 239 18.45 29.10 19.37
C PRO A 239 19.59 29.52 20.27
N ALA A 240 20.49 30.33 19.72
CA ALA A 240 21.67 30.76 20.44
C ALA A 240 21.35 31.58 21.68
N GLY A 241 21.95 31.19 22.81
CA GLY A 241 21.76 31.84 24.10
C GLY A 241 20.52 31.41 24.90
N THR A 242 19.77 30.40 24.43
CA THR A 242 18.68 29.80 25.20
C THR A 242 19.21 29.16 26.49
N ASP A 243 18.52 29.40 27.63
CA ASP A 243 18.87 28.81 28.92
C ASP A 243 18.29 27.39 29.03
N VAL A 244 19.16 26.38 28.91
CA VAL A 244 18.77 24.96 28.96
C VAL A 244 18.60 24.40 30.38
N SER A 245 18.81 25.21 31.43
CA SER A 245 18.72 24.72 32.82
C SER A 245 17.29 24.53 33.33
N SER A 246 16.29 25.00 32.57
CA SER A 246 14.89 24.99 32.98
C SER A 246 13.97 25.12 31.77
N LEU A 247 13.69 24.01 31.09
CA LEU A 247 12.82 23.96 29.91
C LEU A 247 11.58 23.11 30.18
N THR A 248 10.50 23.41 29.46
CA THR A 248 9.21 22.71 29.60
C THR A 248 8.83 22.06 28.27
N PRO A 249 9.19 20.79 28.04
CA PRO A 249 8.89 20.12 26.79
C PRO A 249 7.41 19.74 26.68
N GLU A 250 6.83 19.97 25.51
CA GLU A 250 5.55 19.42 25.08
C GLU A 250 5.78 18.09 24.34
N ILE A 251 5.32 17.01 24.95
CA ILE A 251 5.58 15.64 24.48
C ILE A 251 4.28 14.94 24.13
N SER A 252 4.24 14.37 22.93
CA SER A 252 3.14 13.51 22.46
C SER A 252 3.59 12.05 22.42
N ILE A 253 2.76 11.16 22.94
CA ILE A 253 2.94 9.70 22.97
C ILE A 253 1.63 9.02 22.54
N PRO A 254 1.66 7.74 22.14
CA PRO A 254 0.43 7.03 21.80
C PRO A 254 -0.62 7.01 22.93
N GLU A 255 -1.89 6.89 22.55
CA GLU A 255 -3.01 6.92 23.49
C GLU A 255 -2.89 5.81 24.55
N GLY A 256 -3.18 6.16 25.81
CA GLY A 256 -3.14 5.22 26.94
C GLY A 256 -1.74 4.90 27.47
N GLN A 257 -0.68 5.41 26.82
CA GLN A 257 0.68 5.32 27.34
C GLN A 257 0.96 6.43 28.37
N SER A 258 2.07 6.31 29.09
CA SER A 258 2.56 7.32 30.03
C SER A 258 4.04 7.60 29.82
N ILE A 259 4.48 8.82 30.14
CA ILE A 259 5.88 9.23 30.05
C ILE A 259 6.34 9.90 31.35
N SER A 260 7.60 9.69 31.72
CA SER A 260 8.25 10.31 32.88
C SER A 260 9.68 10.72 32.50
N PRO A 261 10.13 11.98 32.68
CA PRO A 261 9.35 13.15 33.12
C PRO A 261 8.08 13.40 32.30
N ALA A 262 7.08 14.04 32.93
CA ALA A 262 5.80 14.25 32.27
C ALA A 262 5.89 15.39 31.24
N SER A 263 5.08 15.31 30.19
CA SER A 263 4.85 16.44 29.27
C SER A 263 4.42 17.68 30.07
N GLY A 264 5.06 18.83 29.82
CA GLY A 264 4.82 20.08 30.54
C GLY A 264 5.51 20.21 31.90
N GLU A 265 6.38 19.27 32.29
CA GLU A 265 7.21 19.39 33.50
C GLU A 265 8.47 20.22 33.23
N GLU A 266 8.91 21.02 34.21
CA GLU A 266 10.16 21.77 34.13
C GLU A 266 11.36 20.85 34.37
N VAL A 267 12.29 20.80 33.41
CA VAL A 267 13.43 19.88 33.39
C VAL A 267 14.71 20.64 33.04
N ASP A 268 15.80 20.29 33.74
CA ASP A 268 17.16 20.80 33.50
C ASP A 268 17.86 19.90 32.47
N PHE A 269 18.20 20.47 31.31
CA PHE A 269 18.91 19.81 30.22
C PHE A 269 20.37 20.25 30.09
N THR A 270 20.98 20.77 31.16
CA THR A 270 22.44 21.03 31.18
C THR A 270 23.27 19.76 31.01
N GLU A 271 22.67 18.60 31.25
CA GLU A 271 23.19 17.27 30.93
C GLU A 271 22.06 16.45 30.27
N PRO A 272 22.36 15.38 29.51
CA PRO A 272 21.33 14.52 28.94
C PRO A 272 20.36 13.95 29.99
N VAL A 273 19.07 13.90 29.64
CA VAL A 273 17.98 13.48 30.54
C VAL A 273 17.27 12.24 30.01
N GLU A 274 17.01 11.27 30.89
CA GLU A 274 16.30 10.05 30.53
C GLU A 274 14.78 10.22 30.65
N TYR A 275 14.05 9.94 29.56
CA TYR A 275 12.59 9.89 29.52
C TYR A 275 12.12 8.44 29.35
N THR A 276 11.28 7.94 30.25
CA THR A 276 10.73 6.58 30.17
C THR A 276 9.29 6.62 29.69
N VAL A 277 9.01 6.03 28.54
CA VAL A 277 7.66 5.74 28.05
C VAL A 277 7.23 4.36 28.51
N THR A 278 6.01 4.23 29.04
CA THR A 278 5.41 2.96 29.47
C THR A 278 4.07 2.77 28.76
N ASN A 279 3.92 1.64 28.04
CA ASN A 279 2.67 1.31 27.36
C ASN A 279 1.65 0.65 28.30
N THR A 280 0.49 0.29 27.76
CA THR A 280 -0.63 -0.32 28.51
C THR A 280 -0.33 -1.73 29.04
N GLU A 281 0.71 -2.40 28.51
CA GLU A 281 1.20 -3.71 28.96
C GLU A 281 2.27 -3.59 30.06
N ASN A 282 2.63 -2.36 30.47
CA ASN A 282 3.75 -2.04 31.36
C ASN A 282 5.15 -2.30 30.75
N ILE A 283 5.23 -2.44 29.44
CA ILE A 283 6.51 -2.48 28.71
C ILE A 283 7.07 -1.07 28.68
N LYS A 284 8.38 -0.94 28.90
CA LYS A 284 9.08 0.33 29.08
C LYS A 284 10.14 0.53 28.01
N LYS A 285 10.25 1.77 27.55
CA LYS A 285 11.31 2.23 26.65
C LYS A 285 11.86 3.54 27.18
N THR A 286 13.18 3.63 27.25
CA THR A 286 13.87 4.79 27.85
C THR A 286 14.62 5.53 26.76
N TYR A 287 14.37 6.83 26.66
CA TYR A 287 14.96 7.74 25.68
C TYR A 287 15.99 8.62 26.37
N THR A 288 17.19 8.73 25.80
CA THR A 288 18.16 9.75 26.19
C THR A 288 17.88 11.04 25.42
N VAL A 289 17.50 12.10 26.13
CA VAL A 289 17.17 13.40 25.57
C VAL A 289 18.32 14.37 25.78
N THR A 290 18.86 14.92 24.70
CA THR A 290 19.92 15.93 24.71
C THR A 290 19.37 17.23 24.13
N VAL A 291 19.58 18.34 24.84
CA VAL A 291 19.19 19.67 24.37
C VAL A 291 20.40 20.58 24.42
N GLU A 292 20.74 21.21 23.30
CA GLU A 292 21.86 22.14 23.20
C GLU A 292 21.40 23.49 22.67
N ALA A 293 21.76 24.59 23.34
CA ALA A 293 21.64 25.92 22.76
C ALA A 293 22.86 26.15 21.86
N GLN A 294 22.63 26.37 20.57
CA GLN A 294 23.72 26.52 19.59
C GLN A 294 24.53 27.79 19.87
N ASP A 295 25.84 27.79 19.61
CA ASP A 295 26.68 28.97 19.81
C ASP A 295 26.64 29.94 18.61
N VAL A 296 26.15 29.49 17.45
CA VAL A 296 26.13 30.23 16.19
C VAL A 296 24.86 29.92 15.39
N GLU A 297 24.41 30.91 14.60
CA GLU A 297 23.34 30.72 13.61
C GLU A 297 23.77 29.74 12.51
N ALA A 298 22.81 29.08 11.88
CA ALA A 298 23.07 28.20 10.75
C ALA A 298 23.59 29.02 9.55
N THR A 299 24.82 28.76 9.10
CA THR A 299 25.46 29.51 8.01
C THR A 299 26.19 28.66 6.99
N PHE A 300 26.35 27.35 7.22
CA PHE A 300 27.17 26.50 6.36
C PHE A 300 26.40 25.91 5.18
N TYR A 301 27.13 25.70 4.07
CA TYR A 301 26.73 24.83 2.97
C TYR A 301 27.31 23.43 3.22
N ALA A 302 26.46 22.41 3.31
CA ALA A 302 26.90 21.03 3.52
C ALA A 302 26.75 20.18 2.26
N PHE A 303 27.73 19.31 1.99
CA PHE A 303 27.54 18.14 1.13
C PHE A 303 27.42 16.89 2.02
N LEU A 304 26.35 16.12 1.83
CA LEU A 304 26.08 14.87 2.54
C LEU A 304 26.53 13.69 1.67
N GLY A 305 27.53 12.94 2.12
CA GLY A 305 28.12 11.83 1.36
C GLY A 305 28.09 10.50 2.11
N GLU A 306 28.24 9.39 1.41
CA GLU A 306 28.17 8.06 2.05
C GLU A 306 29.43 7.71 2.86
N GLN A 307 30.60 8.08 2.35
CA GLN A 307 31.91 7.77 2.95
C GLN A 307 32.37 8.87 3.90
N ASP A 308 33.39 8.60 4.73
CA ASP A 308 33.85 9.52 5.78
C ASP A 308 34.52 10.80 5.25
N GLU A 309 35.05 10.77 4.02
CA GLU A 309 35.75 11.89 3.41
C GLU A 309 35.51 11.92 1.88
N ILE A 310 35.55 13.12 1.28
CA ILE A 310 35.32 13.32 -0.17
C ILE A 310 36.18 12.40 -1.05
N ASP A 311 37.48 12.27 -0.75
CA ASP A 311 38.40 11.48 -1.56
C ASP A 311 38.05 9.97 -1.56
N ALA A 312 37.34 9.52 -0.51
CA ALA A 312 36.90 8.15 -0.33
C ALA A 312 35.54 7.84 -0.97
N LEU A 313 34.80 8.86 -1.45
CA LEU A 313 33.55 8.65 -2.18
C LEU A 313 33.78 7.66 -3.32
N VAL A 314 32.92 6.64 -3.41
CA VAL A 314 33.04 5.63 -4.47
C VAL A 314 32.59 6.25 -5.78
N ASP A 315 31.38 6.80 -5.79
CA ASP A 315 30.76 7.54 -6.89
C ASP A 315 31.62 8.75 -7.33
N ASP A 316 32.10 8.70 -8.57
CA ASP A 316 32.94 9.74 -9.18
C ASP A 316 32.18 11.06 -9.42
N ASP A 317 30.91 10.99 -9.82
CA ASP A 317 30.02 12.14 -9.98
C ASP A 317 29.75 12.82 -8.64
N ALA A 318 29.44 12.05 -7.58
CA ALA A 318 29.27 12.57 -6.23
C ALA A 318 30.56 13.23 -5.71
N LYS A 319 31.72 12.61 -5.99
CA LYS A 319 33.03 13.15 -5.63
C LYS A 319 33.35 14.46 -6.35
N ALA A 320 33.03 14.55 -7.62
CA ALA A 320 33.19 15.77 -8.41
C ALA A 320 32.30 16.90 -7.87
N ALA A 321 31.03 16.62 -7.59
CA ALA A 321 30.10 17.58 -7.00
C ALA A 321 30.58 18.09 -5.62
N ALA A 322 30.97 17.18 -4.72
CA ALA A 322 31.45 17.53 -3.38
C ALA A 322 32.76 18.33 -3.43
N THR A 323 33.68 17.95 -4.33
CA THR A 323 34.94 18.67 -4.57
C THR A 323 34.68 20.08 -5.06
N TRP A 324 33.77 20.24 -6.04
CA TRP A 324 33.40 21.55 -6.54
C TRP A 324 32.75 22.43 -5.46
N MET A 325 31.84 21.88 -4.64
CA MET A 325 31.22 22.63 -3.54
C MET A 325 32.26 23.11 -2.53
N ARG A 326 33.19 22.24 -2.11
CA ARG A 326 34.29 22.61 -1.23
C ARG A 326 35.11 23.77 -1.79
N ASP A 327 35.47 23.69 -3.06
CA ASP A 327 36.33 24.68 -3.69
C ASP A 327 35.58 26.01 -3.94
N ASN A 328 34.27 25.97 -4.15
CA ASN A 328 33.42 27.15 -4.38
C ASN A 328 33.01 27.90 -3.10
N TYR A 329 32.71 27.18 -2.01
CA TYR A 329 32.25 27.77 -0.74
C TYR A 329 33.35 27.89 0.34
N GLY A 330 34.49 27.20 0.19
CA GLY A 330 35.68 27.43 1.00
C GLY A 330 35.44 27.23 2.50
N ASP A 331 35.67 28.27 3.30
CA ASP A 331 35.51 28.23 4.76
C ASP A 331 34.03 28.05 5.19
N ASP A 332 33.07 28.35 4.31
CA ASP A 332 31.63 28.19 4.56
C ASP A 332 31.11 26.80 4.15
N PHE A 333 31.99 25.88 3.73
CA PHE A 333 31.67 24.52 3.34
C PHE A 333 31.86 23.51 4.47
N LYS A 334 30.94 22.54 4.57
CA LYS A 334 31.09 21.33 5.37
C LYS A 334 30.86 20.08 4.54
N TYR A 335 31.64 19.04 4.83
CA TYR A 335 31.33 17.68 4.41
C TYR A 335 30.85 16.91 5.63
N LEU A 336 29.73 16.21 5.49
CA LEU A 336 29.22 15.31 6.52
C LEU A 336 28.97 13.95 5.87
N SER A 337 29.53 12.90 6.47
CA SER A 337 29.13 11.54 6.07
C SER A 337 27.69 11.24 6.49
N PHE A 338 27.04 10.26 5.89
CA PHE A 338 25.69 9.84 6.29
C PHE A 338 25.63 9.37 7.75
N SER A 339 26.73 8.82 8.26
CA SER A 339 26.84 8.44 9.67
C SER A 339 26.87 9.65 10.62
N GLU A 340 27.35 10.79 10.12
CA GLU A 340 27.45 12.06 10.84
C GLU A 340 26.21 12.95 10.68
N ILE A 341 25.18 12.50 9.95
CA ILE A 341 23.86 13.14 9.94
C ILE A 341 23.24 12.92 11.32
N THR A 342 23.57 13.86 12.20
CA THR A 342 23.06 14.01 13.56
C THR A 342 22.47 15.40 13.67
N ALA A 343 21.48 15.56 14.52
CA ALA A 343 20.85 16.86 14.70
C ALA A 343 21.83 17.92 15.21
N GLN A 344 22.87 17.53 15.95
CA GLN A 344 23.98 18.40 16.34
C GLN A 344 24.77 18.92 15.13
N ASN A 345 25.24 18.02 14.26
CA ASN A 345 26.04 18.41 13.10
C ASN A 345 25.23 19.22 12.07
N MET A 346 23.92 18.97 11.99
CA MET A 346 23.02 19.70 11.08
C MET A 346 22.64 21.09 11.61
N ALA A 347 22.79 21.38 12.91
CA ALA A 347 22.32 22.62 13.50
C ALA A 347 23.01 23.88 12.96
N GLU A 348 24.27 23.78 12.53
CA GLU A 348 25.00 24.91 11.91
C GLU A 348 24.83 24.97 10.38
N VAL A 349 24.14 24.00 9.77
CA VAL A 349 23.95 23.89 8.33
C VAL A 349 22.70 24.66 7.91
N LYS A 350 22.87 25.67 7.03
CA LYS A 350 21.75 26.40 6.44
C LYS A 350 21.22 25.69 5.20
N VAL A 351 22.12 25.25 4.32
CA VAL A 351 21.77 24.53 3.09
C VAL A 351 22.55 23.23 2.99
N ALA A 352 21.89 22.13 2.65
CA ALA A 352 22.53 20.84 2.41
C ALA A 352 22.28 20.33 0.99
N MET A 353 23.27 19.68 0.40
CA MET A 353 23.16 18.96 -0.86
C MET A 353 23.40 17.47 -0.65
N ILE A 354 22.56 16.63 -1.25
CA ILE A 354 22.81 15.19 -1.42
C ILE A 354 22.70 14.83 -2.89
N TYR A 355 23.70 14.11 -3.39
CA TYR A 355 23.78 13.70 -4.79
C TYR A 355 24.63 12.46 -4.98
N TYR A 356 24.14 11.52 -5.79
CA TYR A 356 24.84 10.33 -6.28
C TYR A 356 24.07 9.68 -7.46
N LEU A 357 24.74 8.84 -8.26
CA LEU A 357 24.23 8.08 -9.41
C LEU A 357 24.64 6.58 -9.31
N THR A 358 23.68 5.68 -9.14
CA THR A 358 23.91 4.27 -8.76
C THR A 358 24.39 3.23 -9.80
N PRO A 359 24.30 3.33 -11.14
CA PRO A 359 24.48 2.11 -11.98
C PRO A 359 25.82 1.88 -12.72
N ALA A 360 26.99 2.21 -12.16
CA ALA A 360 28.30 1.76 -12.70
C ALA A 360 29.27 1.30 -11.61
N GLU A 361 29.23 1.97 -10.47
CA GLU A 361 29.98 1.65 -9.26
C GLU A 361 28.94 1.21 -8.25
N ASP A 362 28.72 -0.10 -8.13
CA ASP A 362 27.64 -0.70 -7.33
C ASP A 362 27.72 -0.24 -5.86
N LEU A 363 27.02 0.86 -5.55
CA LEU A 363 26.82 1.36 -4.18
C LEU A 363 25.97 0.37 -3.35
N GLY A 364 25.41 -0.68 -3.98
CA GLY A 364 24.58 -1.69 -3.33
C GLY A 364 23.13 -1.28 -3.16
N TYR A 365 22.69 -0.18 -3.80
CA TYR A 365 21.32 0.33 -3.74
C TYR A 365 20.66 0.27 -5.12
N SER A 366 19.45 -0.27 -5.18
CA SER A 366 18.64 -0.32 -6.40
C SER A 366 17.17 -0.22 -6.03
N ALA A 367 16.36 0.45 -6.85
CA ALA A 367 14.90 0.42 -6.68
C ALA A 367 14.36 -1.02 -6.78
N THR A 368 13.17 -1.26 -6.25
CA THR A 368 12.38 -2.45 -6.62
C THR A 368 11.20 -2.01 -7.48
N PRO A 369 10.49 -2.93 -8.17
CA PRO A 369 9.31 -2.59 -8.95
C PRO A 369 8.18 -1.90 -8.17
N ASP A 370 8.17 -2.01 -6.84
CA ASP A 370 7.08 -1.50 -6.00
C ASP A 370 7.57 -0.45 -4.98
N ASN A 371 8.89 -0.27 -4.82
CA ASN A 371 9.44 0.64 -3.82
C ASN A 371 10.74 1.32 -4.32
N VAL A 372 10.64 2.62 -4.57
CA VAL A 372 11.77 3.43 -5.05
C VAL A 372 12.72 3.86 -3.93
N SER A 373 12.27 3.84 -2.66
CA SER A 373 13.10 4.21 -1.51
C SER A 373 14.29 3.27 -1.31
N THR A 374 14.31 2.09 -1.92
CA THR A 374 15.45 1.17 -1.84
C THR A 374 16.69 1.65 -2.60
N LEU A 375 16.58 2.74 -3.39
CA LEU A 375 17.72 3.51 -3.90
C LEU A 375 18.47 4.28 -2.80
N LEU A 376 17.84 4.48 -1.64
CA LEU A 376 18.47 5.11 -0.50
C LEU A 376 19.18 4.05 0.35
N PRO A 377 20.32 4.38 0.97
CA PRO A 377 20.87 3.63 2.09
C PRO A 377 19.82 3.46 3.19
N THR A 378 19.87 2.35 3.94
CA THR A 378 18.85 2.02 4.96
C THR A 378 18.56 3.16 5.93
N GLY A 379 19.59 3.89 6.38
CA GLY A 379 19.41 5.02 7.31
C GLY A 379 18.67 6.23 6.73
N LEU A 380 18.60 6.36 5.39
CA LEU A 380 17.94 7.45 4.66
C LEU A 380 16.57 7.03 4.08
N ARG A 381 16.13 5.79 4.28
CA ARG A 381 14.81 5.31 3.87
C ARG A 381 13.70 5.89 4.77
N PRO A 382 12.41 5.83 4.35
CA PRO A 382 11.30 6.19 5.21
C PRO A 382 11.38 5.48 6.57
N GLY A 383 11.24 6.26 7.64
CA GLY A 383 11.40 5.80 9.03
C GLY A 383 12.84 5.63 9.51
N GLY A 384 13.86 5.68 8.64
CA GLY A 384 15.26 5.53 9.02
C GLY A 384 15.79 6.72 9.84
N THR A 385 16.67 6.46 10.80
CA THR A 385 17.23 7.46 11.72
C THR A 385 17.72 8.73 11.03
N ARG A 386 18.51 8.60 9.95
CA ARG A 386 19.13 9.76 9.28
C ARG A 386 18.09 10.54 8.47
N ALA A 387 17.11 9.86 7.87
CA ALA A 387 15.98 10.52 7.26
C ALA A 387 15.14 11.31 8.29
N GLN A 388 14.91 10.77 9.48
CA GLN A 388 14.20 11.48 10.55
C GLN A 388 14.98 12.73 11.00
N VAL A 389 16.31 12.65 11.12
CA VAL A 389 17.16 13.82 11.39
C VAL A 389 16.96 14.90 10.32
N LEU A 390 17.08 14.54 9.04
CA LEU A 390 16.92 15.50 7.95
C LEU A 390 15.51 16.06 7.87
N LYS A 391 14.48 15.24 8.08
CA LYS A 391 13.07 15.66 8.10
C LYS A 391 12.87 16.78 9.11
N ASN A 392 13.31 16.55 10.34
CA ASN A 392 13.13 17.51 11.43
C ASN A 392 14.00 18.76 11.24
N TRP A 393 15.20 18.61 10.66
CA TRP A 393 16.04 19.75 10.29
C TRP A 393 15.36 20.63 9.20
N VAL A 394 14.77 20.04 8.16
CA VAL A 394 14.01 20.79 7.15
C VAL A 394 12.79 21.47 7.79
N LYS A 395 12.04 20.77 8.65
CA LYS A 395 10.92 21.38 9.39
C LYS A 395 11.35 22.57 10.25
N SER A 396 12.61 22.61 10.67
CA SER A 396 13.19 23.69 11.47
C SER A 396 13.77 24.85 10.63
N GLY A 397 13.65 24.83 9.30
CA GLY A 397 14.14 25.91 8.41
C GLY A 397 15.40 25.56 7.61
N GLY A 398 15.85 24.31 7.65
CA GLY A 398 16.94 23.82 6.82
C GLY A 398 16.52 23.65 5.36
N ASP A 399 17.29 24.21 4.42
CA ASP A 399 16.99 24.12 2.99
C ASP A 399 17.85 23.06 2.29
N MET A 400 17.27 22.30 1.35
CA MET A 400 17.96 21.14 0.78
C MET A 400 17.94 21.10 -0.74
N LEU A 401 19.07 20.78 -1.36
CA LEU A 401 19.14 20.30 -2.75
C LEU A 401 19.27 18.77 -2.77
N ILE A 402 18.28 18.08 -3.30
CA ILE A 402 18.33 16.65 -3.58
C ILE A 402 18.45 16.44 -5.09
N ALA A 403 19.44 15.68 -5.53
CA ALA A 403 19.62 15.40 -6.95
C ALA A 403 20.09 13.97 -7.15
N GLY A 404 19.91 13.45 -8.35
CA GLY A 404 20.39 12.11 -8.65
C GLY A 404 19.51 11.02 -8.03
N ASP A 405 20.06 9.85 -7.76
CA ASP A 405 19.33 8.71 -7.18
C ASP A 405 18.97 8.91 -5.70
N ALA A 406 19.35 10.05 -5.12
CA ALA A 406 18.91 10.49 -3.81
C ALA A 406 17.50 11.12 -3.82
N THR A 407 16.89 11.41 -4.97
CA THR A 407 15.58 12.09 -5.02
C THR A 407 14.43 11.38 -4.29
N PRO A 408 14.40 10.02 -4.14
CA PRO A 408 13.44 9.35 -3.27
C PRO A 408 13.47 9.81 -1.81
N LEU A 409 14.52 10.51 -1.37
CA LEU A 409 14.62 11.07 -0.02
C LEU A 409 13.42 11.96 0.30
N ILE A 410 12.80 12.62 -0.69
CA ILE A 410 11.59 13.42 -0.50
C ILE A 410 10.44 12.66 0.19
N PHE A 411 10.33 11.34 -0.04
CA PHE A 411 9.36 10.47 0.63
C PHE A 411 9.79 10.17 2.07
N SER A 412 11.08 9.96 2.31
CA SER A 412 11.61 9.71 3.65
C SER A 412 11.55 10.94 4.55
N LEU A 413 11.53 12.14 3.95
CA LEU A 413 11.30 13.41 4.63
C LEU A 413 9.80 13.66 4.89
N ASP A 414 8.89 12.79 4.45
CA ASP A 414 7.43 12.96 4.46
C ASP A 414 6.94 14.25 3.78
N ARG A 415 7.78 14.86 2.92
CA ARG A 415 7.38 16.05 2.15
C ARG A 415 6.42 15.70 1.02
N VAL A 416 6.46 14.44 0.57
CA VAL A 416 5.46 13.81 -0.28
C VAL A 416 5.02 12.50 0.38
N PRO A 417 3.75 12.38 0.78
CA PRO A 417 3.20 11.17 1.40
C PRO A 417 3.32 9.94 0.49
N ALA A 418 3.83 8.84 1.04
CA ALA A 418 4.02 7.59 0.31
C ALA A 418 3.94 6.36 1.24
N ASP A 419 3.01 5.48 0.94
CA ASP A 419 2.91 4.09 1.40
C ASP A 419 3.08 3.17 0.18
N PHE A 420 4.32 2.67 0.01
CA PHE A 420 4.70 1.77 -1.08
C PHE A 420 4.02 0.39 -1.02
N SER A 421 3.25 0.08 0.03
CA SER A 421 2.43 -1.13 0.12
C SER A 421 0.99 -0.92 -0.38
N ALA A 422 0.58 0.34 -0.59
CA ALA A 422 -0.76 0.72 -1.00
C ALA A 422 -0.82 1.20 -2.46
N PRO A 423 -1.99 1.09 -3.11
CA PRO A 423 -2.22 1.70 -4.42
C PRO A 423 -2.01 3.22 -4.38
N ARG A 424 -1.62 3.77 -5.54
CA ARG A 424 -1.56 5.21 -5.77
C ARG A 424 -2.95 5.82 -5.69
N ASP A 425 -3.10 6.84 -4.85
CA ASP A 425 -4.35 7.57 -4.61
C ASP A 425 -4.04 8.99 -4.10
N PRO A 426 -5.01 9.93 -4.06
CA PRO A 426 -4.79 11.23 -3.42
C PRO A 426 -4.28 11.06 -1.97
N GLY A 427 -3.17 11.74 -1.68
CA GLY A 427 -2.37 11.62 -0.45
C GLY A 427 -1.60 10.30 -0.27
N ASN A 428 -1.53 9.46 -1.30
CA ASN A 428 -0.54 8.40 -1.43
C ASN A 428 0.16 8.48 -2.81
N TYR A 429 1.20 9.32 -2.88
CA TYR A 429 1.84 9.72 -4.13
C TYR A 429 3.05 8.85 -4.46
N VAL A 430 2.90 7.53 -4.32
CA VAL A 430 3.96 6.60 -4.65
C VAL A 430 4.31 6.67 -6.13
N TYR A 431 5.60 6.52 -6.38
CA TYR A 431 6.24 6.58 -7.68
C TYR A 431 5.72 5.54 -8.68
N SER A 432 5.82 5.79 -10.00
CA SER A 432 5.25 4.83 -10.98
C SER A 432 6.03 4.48 -12.24
N GLU A 433 7.34 4.73 -12.39
CA GLU A 433 8.07 4.06 -13.48
C GLU A 433 9.21 3.13 -13.06
N PHE A 434 9.05 1.88 -13.48
CA PHE A 434 9.82 0.70 -13.11
C PHE A 434 10.28 -0.11 -14.33
N GLY A 435 10.73 0.56 -15.40
CA GLY A 435 11.31 -0.10 -16.58
C GLY A 435 12.76 -0.56 -16.39
N CYS A 436 13.43 -0.07 -15.33
CA CYS A 436 14.88 -0.14 -15.19
C CYS A 436 15.37 -0.46 -13.77
N ALA A 437 14.46 -0.75 -12.83
CA ALA A 437 14.72 -0.78 -11.38
C ALA A 437 15.76 -1.82 -10.90
N GLY A 438 16.15 -2.81 -11.70
CA GLY A 438 17.15 -3.81 -11.29
C GLY A 438 18.53 -3.19 -11.00
N SER A 439 19.39 -3.91 -10.27
CA SER A 439 20.74 -3.46 -9.90
C SER A 439 21.67 -3.11 -11.06
N THR A 440 21.33 -3.52 -12.28
CA THR A 440 22.05 -3.17 -13.51
C THR A 440 21.59 -1.84 -14.12
N GLY A 441 20.50 -1.25 -13.60
CA GLY A 441 19.84 -0.08 -14.17
C GLY A 441 19.42 -0.26 -15.63
N CYS A 442 19.01 0.84 -16.25
CA CYS A 442 19.13 1.02 -17.69
C CYS A 442 20.27 1.98 -17.95
N VAL A 443 21.27 1.52 -18.68
CA VAL A 443 22.37 2.36 -19.12
C VAL A 443 22.46 2.24 -20.63
N ASP A 444 22.18 3.32 -21.35
CA ASP A 444 22.54 3.41 -22.77
C ASP A 444 23.96 3.96 -22.90
N GLN A 445 24.74 3.39 -23.82
CA GLN A 445 26.13 3.78 -24.07
C GLN A 445 26.34 4.08 -25.55
N GLY A 446 27.40 4.82 -25.86
CA GLY A 446 27.84 5.06 -27.24
C GLY A 446 26.96 6.06 -27.99
N LYS A 447 26.44 7.06 -27.30
CA LYS A 447 25.57 8.08 -27.88
C LYS A 447 26.38 9.14 -28.62
N PRO A 448 25.84 9.70 -29.72
CA PRO A 448 26.54 10.75 -30.45
C PRO A 448 26.47 12.09 -29.69
N ALA A 449 27.42 13.00 -29.94
CA ALA A 449 27.51 14.28 -29.21
C ALA A 449 26.34 15.26 -29.46
N ASP A 450 25.47 14.96 -30.43
CA ASP A 450 24.22 15.67 -30.69
C ASP A 450 23.01 15.07 -29.94
N ASP A 451 23.21 13.99 -29.16
CA ASP A 451 22.27 13.47 -28.18
C ASP A 451 22.37 14.31 -26.89
N ILE A 452 21.66 15.44 -26.86
CA ILE A 452 21.75 16.43 -25.80
C ILE A 452 20.57 16.25 -24.83
N TRP A 453 20.89 16.03 -23.55
CA TRP A 453 19.94 15.92 -22.45
C TRP A 453 19.98 17.15 -21.54
N GLY A 454 18.90 17.34 -20.78
CA GLY A 454 18.67 18.59 -20.10
C GLY A 454 17.24 18.76 -19.56
N LEU A 455 16.93 19.98 -19.16
CA LEU A 455 15.64 20.38 -18.60
C LEU A 455 14.77 21.07 -19.65
N GLY A 456 13.55 20.57 -19.87
CA GLY A 456 12.52 21.19 -20.70
C GLY A 456 11.80 22.31 -19.94
N MET A 457 11.88 23.53 -20.45
CA MET A 457 11.45 24.78 -19.79
C MET A 457 10.34 25.49 -20.55
N ARG A 458 9.51 24.74 -21.29
CA ARG A 458 8.39 25.30 -22.05
C ARG A 458 7.35 25.90 -21.10
N PRO A 459 6.96 27.18 -21.28
CA PRO A 459 5.92 27.79 -20.45
C PRO A 459 4.60 27.02 -20.45
N GLU A 460 4.27 26.36 -21.57
CA GLU A 460 3.05 25.56 -21.75
C GLU A 460 3.01 24.31 -20.84
N ASN A 461 4.17 23.88 -20.32
CA ASN A 461 4.35 22.67 -19.50
C ASN A 461 4.45 22.96 -17.99
N ASN A 462 4.52 24.24 -17.64
CA ASN A 462 4.57 24.77 -16.29
C ASN A 462 3.33 25.65 -16.06
N SER A 463 3.04 26.04 -14.82
CA SER A 463 1.94 26.97 -14.56
C SER A 463 2.23 28.39 -15.08
N GLU A 464 3.51 28.75 -15.26
CA GLU A 464 3.96 30.02 -15.85
C GLU A 464 5.40 29.95 -16.44
N ASP A 465 5.86 31.05 -17.05
CA ASP A 465 7.22 31.19 -17.56
C ASP A 465 8.20 31.61 -16.45
N ARG A 466 9.16 30.72 -16.16
CA ARG A 466 10.14 30.90 -15.07
C ARG A 466 11.58 31.03 -15.54
N ARG A 467 11.82 31.24 -16.84
CA ARG A 467 13.19 31.32 -17.40
C ARG A 467 14.00 32.51 -16.89
N SER A 468 13.35 33.50 -16.28
CA SER A 468 13.99 34.64 -15.61
C SER A 468 14.16 34.46 -14.09
N HIS A 469 13.87 33.27 -13.55
CA HIS A 469 14.07 32.99 -12.14
C HIS A 469 15.59 32.99 -11.82
N PRO A 470 16.03 33.48 -10.64
CA PRO A 470 17.45 33.57 -10.28
C PRO A 470 18.24 32.26 -10.43
N ILE A 471 17.57 31.10 -10.26
CA ILE A 471 18.21 29.79 -10.47
C ILE A 471 18.74 29.61 -11.90
N PHE A 472 18.24 30.36 -12.87
CA PHE A 472 18.67 30.32 -14.27
C PHE A 472 19.59 31.47 -14.69
N ASP A 473 20.01 32.33 -13.76
CA ASP A 473 20.90 33.45 -14.09
C ASP A 473 22.22 32.96 -14.70
N GLY A 474 22.59 33.55 -15.85
CA GLY A 474 23.79 33.17 -16.59
C GLY A 474 23.68 31.91 -17.45
N LEU A 475 22.54 31.21 -17.42
CA LEU A 475 22.27 30.06 -18.29
C LEU A 475 21.58 30.49 -19.59
N SER A 476 21.76 29.71 -20.65
CA SER A 476 21.13 29.94 -21.95
C SER A 476 20.30 28.74 -22.40
N PHE A 477 19.14 29.01 -22.99
CA PHE A 477 18.21 27.98 -23.45
C PHE A 477 18.32 27.79 -24.98
N GLN A 478 18.32 26.54 -25.41
CA GLN A 478 18.20 26.20 -26.83
C GLN A 478 16.75 26.39 -27.29
N ASN A 479 16.57 27.13 -28.38
CA ASN A 479 15.25 27.51 -28.92
C ASN A 479 14.31 28.14 -27.88
N ASP A 480 14.88 28.79 -26.84
CA ASP A 480 14.15 29.33 -25.69
C ASP A 480 13.36 28.29 -24.87
N GLU A 481 13.57 26.98 -25.08
CA GLU A 481 12.73 25.94 -24.47
C GLU A 481 13.50 24.91 -23.65
N PHE A 482 14.82 24.83 -23.79
CA PHE A 482 15.58 23.69 -23.30
C PHE A 482 16.94 24.11 -22.72
N LEU A 483 17.18 23.76 -21.45
CA LEU A 483 18.48 23.92 -20.81
C LEU A 483 19.28 22.64 -20.99
N ALA A 484 20.32 22.68 -21.82
CA ALA A 484 21.22 21.55 -22.03
C ALA A 484 22.17 21.35 -20.85
N LEU A 485 22.32 20.11 -20.39
CA LEU A 485 23.13 19.72 -19.24
C LEU A 485 24.09 18.56 -19.54
N GLN A 486 23.77 17.67 -20.49
CA GLN A 486 24.62 16.53 -20.83
C GLN A 486 24.63 16.23 -22.31
N ASN A 487 25.80 15.90 -22.87
CA ASN A 487 25.97 15.31 -24.20
C ASN A 487 27.12 14.27 -24.26
N SER A 488 27.52 13.75 -23.10
CA SER A 488 28.52 12.69 -23.00
C SER A 488 28.09 11.44 -23.77
N ALA A 489 29.07 10.82 -24.44
CA ALA A 489 28.87 9.62 -25.23
C ALA A 489 28.84 8.31 -24.41
N THR A 490 29.20 8.31 -23.13
CA THR A 490 29.42 7.06 -22.37
C THR A 490 28.20 6.52 -21.67
N ARG A 491 27.31 7.38 -21.17
CA ARG A 491 26.28 6.93 -20.23
C ARG A 491 25.04 7.81 -20.30
N GLU A 492 23.93 7.22 -20.71
CA GLU A 492 22.61 7.68 -20.31
C GLU A 492 22.12 6.67 -19.30
N VAL A 493 22.14 7.04 -18.03
CA VAL A 493 21.37 6.29 -17.06
C VAL A 493 19.89 6.54 -17.37
N ARG A 494 19.02 5.55 -17.23
CA ARG A 494 17.58 5.74 -17.11
C ARG A 494 17.13 5.02 -15.86
N LEU A 495 17.12 5.73 -14.75
CA LEU A 495 16.56 5.25 -13.53
C LEU A 495 15.72 6.39 -12.98
N ILE A 496 14.40 6.18 -13.11
CA ILE A 496 13.38 6.74 -12.24
C ILE A 496 13.02 8.18 -12.63
N TRP A 497 11.88 8.35 -13.33
CA TRP A 497 11.24 9.65 -13.57
C TRP A 497 9.96 9.88 -12.75
N TRP A 498 9.65 11.12 -12.34
CA TRP A 498 8.38 11.40 -11.69
C TRP A 498 7.25 11.27 -12.70
N GLN A 499 6.75 10.05 -12.87
CA GLN A 499 5.56 9.78 -13.65
C GLN A 499 4.35 10.16 -12.81
N HIS A 500 4.08 11.46 -12.82
CA HIS A 500 2.79 12.11 -12.70
C HIS A 500 1.72 11.59 -11.74
N PHE A 501 1.02 12.55 -11.14
CA PHE A 501 -0.28 12.42 -10.49
C PHE A 501 -1.42 12.09 -11.49
N ASP A 502 -1.11 11.49 -12.63
CA ASP A 502 -2.07 11.16 -13.67
C ASP A 502 -3.04 10.09 -13.17
N GLY A 503 -4.33 10.38 -13.26
CA GLY A 503 -5.38 9.59 -12.62
C GLY A 503 -5.46 9.73 -11.08
N ILE A 504 -4.59 10.54 -10.46
CA ILE A 504 -4.60 10.85 -9.03
C ILE A 504 -5.17 12.25 -8.79
N LEU A 505 -4.60 13.26 -9.45
CA LEU A 505 -5.11 14.63 -9.47
C LEU A 505 -5.91 14.87 -10.75
N ASP A 506 -6.79 15.87 -10.76
CA ASP A 506 -7.62 16.26 -11.91
C ASP A 506 -7.47 17.76 -12.22
N PRO A 507 -7.00 18.15 -13.42
CA PRO A 507 -6.56 17.30 -14.52
C PRO A 507 -5.24 16.57 -14.22
N GLY A 508 -5.22 15.26 -14.42
CA GLY A 508 -4.09 14.40 -14.06
C GLY A 508 -2.90 14.49 -15.01
N CYS A 509 -3.11 14.97 -16.23
CA CYS A 509 -2.02 15.17 -17.17
C CYS A 509 -2.20 16.36 -18.10
N CYS A 510 -1.02 16.87 -18.45
CA CYS A 510 -0.70 17.72 -19.58
C CYS A 510 -1.23 19.17 -19.52
N GLY A 511 -0.28 20.10 -19.58
CA GLY A 511 -0.54 21.53 -19.69
C GLY A 511 -0.41 22.29 -18.37
N GLN A 512 -0.61 23.61 -18.48
CA GLN A 512 -0.44 24.55 -17.39
C GLN A 512 -1.39 24.29 -16.21
N ASP A 513 -2.65 23.88 -16.48
CA ASP A 513 -3.64 23.60 -15.45
C ASP A 513 -3.23 22.40 -14.58
N ALA A 514 -2.70 21.33 -15.20
CA ALA A 514 -2.21 20.16 -14.46
C ALA A 514 -0.98 20.51 -13.60
N ALA A 515 -0.07 21.33 -14.13
CA ALA A 515 1.06 21.83 -13.36
C ALA A 515 0.60 22.70 -12.18
N LEU A 516 -0.39 23.57 -12.37
CA LEU A 516 -0.94 24.41 -11.32
C LEU A 516 -1.61 23.59 -10.21
N VAL A 517 -2.39 22.57 -10.56
CA VAL A 517 -3.02 21.67 -9.56
C VAL A 517 -1.96 20.95 -8.74
N PHE A 518 -0.90 20.43 -9.37
CA PHE A 518 0.23 19.85 -8.66
C PHE A 518 0.88 20.84 -7.68
N GLU A 519 1.21 22.05 -8.18
CA GLU A 519 1.87 23.09 -7.38
C GLU A 519 1.03 23.49 -6.16
N GLN A 520 -0.29 23.61 -6.33
CA GLN A 520 -1.21 23.91 -5.23
C GLN A 520 -1.38 22.75 -4.25
N THR A 521 -1.50 21.52 -4.75
CA THR A 521 -1.75 20.34 -3.92
C THR A 521 -0.57 20.03 -3.00
N LEU A 522 0.66 20.22 -3.50
CA LEU A 522 1.86 19.85 -2.78
C LEU A 522 2.62 21.02 -2.19
N SER A 523 2.11 22.25 -2.30
CA SER A 523 2.88 23.49 -2.04
C SER A 523 4.25 23.44 -2.74
N ALA A 524 4.25 23.35 -4.07
CA ALA A 524 5.47 23.17 -4.86
C ALA A 524 5.51 24.16 -6.02
N THR A 525 6.69 24.33 -6.61
CA THR A 525 6.95 25.13 -7.79
C THR A 525 7.65 24.26 -8.82
N LYS A 526 6.99 23.98 -9.95
CA LYS A 526 7.59 23.22 -11.04
C LYS A 526 8.41 24.15 -11.92
N PHE A 527 9.70 23.85 -12.04
CA PHE A 527 10.58 24.63 -12.90
C PHE A 527 10.65 24.07 -14.31
N GLY A 528 10.71 22.75 -14.47
CA GLY A 528 10.76 22.16 -15.80
C GLY A 528 10.41 20.69 -15.85
N THR A 529 10.21 20.22 -17.08
CA THR A 529 10.02 18.82 -17.44
C THR A 529 11.33 18.21 -17.89
N LEU A 530 11.32 16.91 -18.19
CA LEU A 530 12.48 16.27 -18.80
C LEU A 530 12.68 16.78 -20.24
N GLY A 531 13.93 16.76 -20.70
CA GLY A 531 14.32 17.13 -22.06
C GLY A 531 13.55 16.35 -23.13
N HIS A 532 13.22 17.01 -24.24
CA HIS A 532 12.48 16.46 -25.39
C HIS A 532 11.04 15.98 -25.11
N ILE A 533 10.59 15.91 -23.86
CA ILE A 533 9.19 15.67 -23.49
C ILE A 533 8.40 16.96 -23.71
N GLY A 534 7.39 16.86 -24.59
CA GLY A 534 6.69 18.03 -25.12
C GLY A 534 5.39 18.40 -24.42
N ASP A 535 5.01 17.66 -23.39
CA ASP A 535 3.85 17.91 -22.54
C ASP A 535 4.28 18.07 -21.07
N ALA A 536 3.34 18.37 -20.19
CA ALA A 536 3.66 18.57 -18.77
C ALA A 536 4.06 17.28 -18.05
N PHE A 537 4.15 16.11 -18.72
CA PHE A 537 4.19 14.74 -18.18
C PHE A 537 5.37 14.35 -17.25
N GLY A 538 6.32 15.24 -17.01
CA GLY A 538 7.34 14.95 -16.01
C GLY A 538 7.80 16.16 -15.21
N TYR A 539 8.22 15.89 -13.98
CA TYR A 539 8.72 16.88 -13.04
C TYR A 539 10.24 16.73 -12.96
N GLY A 540 10.98 17.43 -13.82
CA GLY A 540 12.45 17.30 -13.89
C GLY A 540 13.17 18.14 -12.84
N ALA A 541 12.59 19.30 -12.50
CA ALA A 541 13.09 20.17 -11.44
C ALA A 541 11.91 20.77 -10.68
N VAL A 542 11.89 20.61 -9.36
CA VAL A 542 10.81 21.06 -8.48
C VAL A 542 11.40 21.72 -7.24
N LEU A 543 10.87 22.88 -6.87
CA LEU A 543 11.07 23.43 -5.53
C LEU A 543 9.83 23.09 -4.70
N TRP A 544 10.01 22.23 -3.71
CA TRP A 544 9.05 21.95 -2.66
C TRP A 544 9.10 23.12 -1.68
N ASN A 545 8.10 23.99 -1.74
CA ASN A 545 8.04 25.20 -0.93
C ASN A 545 7.74 24.84 0.54
N ARG A 546 7.89 25.84 1.40
CA ARG A 546 7.38 25.82 2.77
C ARG A 546 5.90 25.46 2.84
N THR A 547 5.50 24.86 3.96
CA THR A 547 4.10 24.51 4.23
C THR A 547 3.56 25.17 5.50
N ASP A 548 4.41 25.85 6.26
CA ASP A 548 4.00 26.66 7.43
C ASP A 548 3.38 28.00 7.03
N GLU A 549 3.49 28.39 5.76
CA GLU A 549 2.89 29.58 5.22
C GLU A 549 2.41 29.41 3.77
N ASN A 550 1.49 30.29 3.35
CA ASN A 550 1.06 30.46 1.97
C ASN A 550 0.52 29.19 1.27
N ILE A 551 0.04 28.19 2.02
CA ILE A 551 -0.61 27.00 1.47
C ILE A 551 -1.97 27.31 0.83
N HIS A 552 -2.31 26.60 -0.23
CA HIS A 552 -3.56 26.77 -0.98
C HIS A 552 -4.72 25.97 -0.35
N ASP A 553 -5.97 26.36 -0.58
CA ASP A 553 -7.16 25.60 -0.15
C ASP A 553 -7.24 24.16 -0.72
N SER A 554 -6.39 23.83 -1.70
CA SER A 554 -6.28 22.50 -2.33
C SER A 554 -5.06 21.73 -1.86
N PHE A 555 -4.32 22.27 -0.90
CA PHE A 555 -3.21 21.59 -0.26
C PHE A 555 -3.68 20.27 0.35
N ASP A 556 -2.88 19.22 0.18
CA ASP A 556 -3.19 17.90 0.70
C ASP A 556 -3.01 17.85 2.21
N ASP A 557 -4.06 17.47 2.94
CA ASP A 557 -4.09 17.41 4.41
C ASP A 557 -3.26 16.27 5.00
N GLN A 558 -2.73 15.37 4.16
CA GLN A 558 -1.76 14.35 4.54
C GLN A 558 -0.32 14.88 4.55
N ILE A 559 -0.08 16.09 4.03
CA ILE A 559 1.21 16.78 4.11
C ILE A 559 1.19 17.69 5.34
N SER A 560 2.23 17.59 6.17
CA SER A 560 2.35 18.42 7.37
C SER A 560 2.50 19.92 7.03
N GLU A 561 1.84 20.80 7.79
CA GLU A 561 1.86 22.27 7.64
C GLU A 561 2.99 22.93 8.44
N ASP A 562 4.09 22.22 8.72
CA ASP A 562 5.17 22.68 9.59
C ASP A 562 6.56 22.64 8.93
N TYR A 563 6.63 22.50 7.61
CA TYR A 563 7.90 22.63 6.90
C TYR A 563 8.27 24.10 6.73
N LYS A 564 9.19 24.59 7.58
CA LYS A 564 9.77 25.94 7.50
C LYS A 564 10.91 26.05 6.48
N GLY A 565 11.53 24.93 6.10
CA GLY A 565 12.56 24.86 5.07
C GLY A 565 12.01 24.40 3.71
N SER A 566 12.72 24.74 2.63
CA SER A 566 12.39 24.34 1.26
C SER A 566 13.33 23.26 0.74
N ILE A 567 12.84 22.41 -0.16
CA ILE A 567 13.64 21.37 -0.80
C ILE A 567 13.60 21.58 -2.31
N PHE A 568 14.74 21.68 -2.97
CA PHE A 568 14.84 21.65 -4.42
C PHE A 568 15.22 20.24 -4.86
N SER A 569 14.40 19.61 -5.70
CA SER A 569 14.74 18.32 -6.31
C SER A 569 15.07 18.45 -7.78
N ILE A 570 16.14 17.78 -8.21
CA ILE A 570 16.46 17.54 -9.62
C ILE A 570 16.35 16.04 -9.86
N GLU A 571 15.26 15.65 -10.52
CA GLU A 571 14.98 14.25 -10.76
C GLU A 571 15.97 13.64 -11.76
N ASN A 572 16.37 12.40 -11.49
CA ASN A 572 17.55 11.84 -12.11
C ASN A 572 17.35 11.22 -13.50
N THR A 573 18.50 11.06 -14.14
CA THR A 573 18.91 10.17 -15.25
C THR A 573 18.51 10.61 -16.64
N ILE A 574 17.34 11.22 -16.79
CA ILE A 574 16.90 11.75 -18.08
C ILE A 574 17.19 13.26 -18.22
N VAL A 575 17.36 14.00 -17.11
CA VAL A 575 17.75 15.42 -17.15
C VAL A 575 19.24 15.61 -17.48
N GLY A 576 20.07 14.57 -17.36
CA GLY A 576 21.51 14.65 -17.67
C GLY A 576 22.30 15.47 -16.64
N TYR A 577 21.94 15.37 -15.36
CA TYR A 577 22.65 16.03 -14.27
C TYR A 577 23.78 15.12 -13.74
N GLU A 578 24.92 15.12 -14.44
CA GLU A 578 26.08 14.23 -14.24
C GLU A 578 27.39 15.04 -14.20
N TRP A 579 28.15 14.94 -13.11
CA TRP A 579 29.19 15.89 -12.73
C TRP A 579 30.60 15.60 -13.27
N ASP A 580 31.03 14.34 -13.35
CA ASP A 580 32.32 13.94 -13.92
C ASP A 580 32.17 13.26 -15.29
N SER A 581 30.94 12.89 -15.66
CA SER A 581 30.62 12.21 -16.93
C SER A 581 31.51 10.99 -17.17
N ASN A 582 31.92 10.32 -16.09
CA ASN A 582 32.76 9.12 -16.10
C ASN A 582 34.06 9.31 -16.92
N GLY A 583 34.68 10.49 -16.81
CA GLY A 583 35.93 10.85 -17.50
C GLY A 583 35.80 11.22 -18.98
N THR A 584 34.59 11.44 -19.48
CA THR A 584 34.34 11.91 -20.84
C THR A 584 34.00 13.40 -20.91
N GLN A 585 34.15 13.98 -22.09
CA GLN A 585 33.83 15.39 -22.29
C GLN A 585 32.31 15.60 -22.35
N ASN A 586 31.78 16.32 -21.38
CA ASN A 586 30.48 16.98 -21.43
C ASN A 586 30.68 18.46 -21.77
N ASP A 587 30.15 18.91 -22.91
CA ASP A 587 30.28 20.31 -23.34
C ASP A 587 29.44 21.27 -22.48
N TYR A 588 28.50 20.75 -21.69
CA TYR A 588 27.58 21.51 -20.84
C TYR A 588 27.91 21.44 -19.34
N GLN A 589 29.11 20.98 -18.97
CA GLN A 589 29.56 20.90 -17.57
C GLN A 589 29.40 22.24 -16.82
N SER A 590 29.75 23.36 -17.47
CA SER A 590 29.60 24.68 -16.86
C SER A 590 28.16 25.07 -16.55
N ASN A 591 27.19 24.51 -17.30
CA ASN A 591 25.77 24.73 -17.01
C ASN A 591 25.36 23.99 -15.74
N ILE A 592 25.86 22.77 -15.52
CA ILE A 592 25.64 22.01 -14.28
C ILE A 592 26.17 22.80 -13.09
N GLU A 593 27.42 23.27 -13.15
CA GLU A 593 28.03 24.05 -12.08
C GLU A 593 27.26 25.34 -11.79
N THR A 594 26.93 26.11 -12.84
CA THR A 594 26.21 27.39 -12.69
C THR A 594 24.79 27.18 -12.16
N PHE A 595 24.06 26.20 -12.68
CA PHE A 595 22.70 25.88 -12.24
C PHE A 595 22.68 25.45 -10.77
N THR A 596 23.61 24.57 -10.38
CA THR A 596 23.75 24.11 -8.99
C THR A 596 24.07 25.26 -8.06
N LYS A 597 25.02 26.13 -8.44
CA LYS A 597 25.36 27.31 -7.65
C LYS A 597 24.14 28.19 -7.43
N ASN A 598 23.41 28.51 -8.48
CA ASN A 598 22.26 29.40 -8.37
C ASN A 598 21.14 28.79 -7.51
N ILE A 599 20.94 27.45 -7.54
CA ILE A 599 19.98 26.77 -6.66
C ILE A 599 20.43 26.88 -5.20
N LEU A 600 21.67 26.51 -4.88
CA LEU A 600 22.20 26.54 -3.52
C LEU A 600 22.20 27.97 -2.95
N ASP A 601 22.59 28.96 -3.76
CA ASP A 601 22.52 30.37 -3.37
C ASP A 601 21.06 30.82 -3.18
N HIS A 602 20.14 30.39 -4.04
CA HIS A 602 18.73 30.73 -3.91
C HIS A 602 18.14 30.19 -2.60
N LEU A 603 18.36 28.89 -2.33
CA LEU A 603 17.95 28.23 -1.09
C LEU A 603 18.53 28.94 0.14
N TYR A 604 19.82 29.26 0.13
CA TYR A 604 20.49 29.93 1.26
C TYR A 604 19.85 31.30 1.61
N ASN A 605 19.34 31.99 0.60
CA ASN A 605 18.80 33.34 0.73
C ASN A 605 17.26 33.36 0.82
N LEU A 606 16.60 32.21 0.93
CA LEU A 606 15.18 32.19 1.31
C LEU A 606 15.06 32.77 2.73
N GLU A 607 14.13 33.70 2.91
CA GLU A 607 13.87 34.27 4.24
C GLU A 607 13.11 33.22 5.09
N ASP A 608 13.54 33.08 6.35
CA ASP A 608 12.90 32.23 7.36
C ASP A 608 11.65 32.87 7.98
#